data_AF-A0A0Q8QNZ1-F1
#
_entry.id   AF-A0A0Q8QNZ1-F1
#
_cell.length_a   1.000
_cell.length_b   1.000
_cell.length_c   1.000
_cell.angle_alpha   90.00
_cell.angle_beta   90.00
_cell.angle_gamma   90.00
#
_symmetry.space_group_name_H-M   'P 1'
#
loop_
_entity.id
_entity.type
_entity.pdbx_description
1 polymer ?
#
loop_
_entity_poly.entity_id
_entity_poly.type
_entity_poly.pdbx_seq_one_letter_code
_entity_poly.pdbx_strand_id
1 'polypeptide(L)' 'MPLKGGKSQQAVKSNIKTLVHEYEHDGKIGNSRPGSKKKAVKQAVAISLKKAGKSRTQSKSTKH' A
#
# COMPACT_ATOMS: atom_id res chain seq x y z
N MET A 1 1.22 5.23 -11.10
CA MET A 1 -0.07 5.40 -10.39
C MET A 1 -0.13 6.67 -9.56
N PRO A 2 -1.19 7.48 -9.67
CA PRO A 2 -1.51 8.48 -8.66
C PRO A 2 -2.19 7.82 -7.46
N LEU A 3 -1.46 7.62 -6.36
CA LEU A 3 -2.04 7.19 -5.08
C LEU A 3 -2.59 8.40 -4.34
N LYS A 4 -3.79 8.26 -3.78
CA LYS A 4 -4.43 9.31 -2.97
C LYS A 4 -3.57 9.59 -1.73
N GLY A 5 -3.33 10.88 -1.49
CA GLY A 5 -2.74 11.37 -0.24
C GLY A 5 -3.73 11.33 0.92
N GLY A 6 -3.24 11.59 2.13
CA GLY A 6 -4.06 11.69 3.34
C GLY A 6 -4.08 10.42 4.20
N LYS A 7 -4.43 10.59 5.48
CA LYS A 7 -4.35 9.54 6.52
C LYS A 7 -5.66 8.75 6.69
N SER A 8 -6.69 9.07 5.90
CA SER A 8 -8.03 8.51 6.04
C SER A 8 -8.07 7.03 5.66
N GLN A 9 -8.94 6.27 6.32
CA GLN A 9 -9.13 4.85 5.97
C GLN A 9 -9.65 4.67 4.54
N GLN A 10 -10.45 5.62 4.05
CA GLN A 10 -10.92 5.61 2.65
C GLN A 10 -9.78 5.79 1.65
N ALA A 11 -8.81 6.67 1.93
CA ALA A 11 -7.62 6.83 1.07
C ALA A 11 -6.80 5.53 1.02
N VAL A 12 -6.60 4.88 2.17
CA VAL A 12 -5.91 3.59 2.25
C VAL A 12 -6.65 2.50 1.47
N LYS A 13 -7.97 2.36 1.65
CA LYS A 13 -8.79 1.38 0.92
C LYS A 13 -8.77 1.63 -0.59
N SER A 14 -8.89 2.90 -1.01
CA SER A 14 -8.81 3.30 -2.42
C SER A 14 -7.45 2.92 -3.02
N ASN A 15 -6.36 3.21 -2.31
CA ASN A 15 -5.01 2.88 -2.77
C ASN A 15 -4.79 1.38 -2.89
N ILE A 16 -5.27 0.57 -1.94
CA ILE A 16 -5.19 -0.90 -2.02
C ILE A 16 -5.96 -1.41 -3.24
N LYS A 17 -7.19 -0.94 -3.45
CA LYS A 17 -8.02 -1.34 -4.61
C LYS A 17 -7.30 -1.03 -5.92
N THR A 18 -6.78 0.17 -6.05
CA THR A 18 -6.02 0.61 -7.22
C THR A 18 -4.80 -0.29 -7.48
N LEU A 19 -3.98 -0.57 -6.47
CA LEU A 19 -2.77 -1.38 -6.61
C LEU A 19 -3.06 -2.85 -6.93
N VAL A 20 -4.11 -3.42 -6.35
CA VAL A 20 -4.52 -4.81 -6.66
C VAL A 20 -5.09 -4.89 -8.07
N HIS A 21 -5.85 -3.88 -8.52
CA HIS A 21 -6.37 -3.83 -9.88
C HIS A 21 -5.24 -3.73 -10.92
N GLU A 22 -4.19 -2.95 -10.66
CA GLU A 22 -3.00 -2.90 -11.53
C GLU A 22 -2.36 -4.29 -11.67
N TYR A 23 -2.26 -5.03 -10.57
CA TYR A 23 -1.75 -6.40 -10.61
C TYR A 23 -2.66 -7.34 -11.42
N GLU A 24 -3.99 -7.22 -11.28
CA GLU A 24 -4.93 -8.04 -12.04
C GLU A 24 -4.92 -7.73 -13.54
N HIS A 25 -4.64 -6.48 -13.90
CA HIS A 25 -4.59 -6.04 -15.30
C HIS A 25 -3.21 -6.29 -15.95
N ASP A 26 -2.12 -5.87 -15.30
CA ASP A 26 -0.77 -5.85 -15.89
C ASP A 26 0.16 -6.94 -15.33
N GLY A 27 -0.29 -7.71 -14.32
CA GLY A 27 0.55 -8.68 -13.61
C GLY A 27 1.63 -8.05 -12.74
N LYS A 28 1.56 -6.73 -12.49
CA LYS A 28 2.57 -5.97 -11.74
C LYS A 28 1.94 -4.85 -10.92
N ILE A 29 2.68 -4.38 -9.91
CA ILE A 29 2.37 -3.18 -9.14
C ILE A 29 3.55 -2.24 -9.31
N GLY A 30 3.37 -1.18 -10.11
CA GLY A 30 4.49 -0.34 -10.54
C GLY A 30 5.61 -1.16 -11.19
N ASN A 31 6.78 -1.20 -10.55
CA ASN A 31 7.94 -1.96 -11.04
C ASN A 31 8.09 -3.37 -10.43
N SER A 32 7.19 -3.77 -9.52
CA SER A 32 7.23 -5.08 -8.85
C SER A 32 6.29 -6.05 -9.54
N ARG A 33 6.70 -7.32 -9.68
CA ARG A 33 5.89 -8.42 -10.23
C ARG A 33 5.63 -9.48 -9.15
N PRO A 34 4.59 -9.33 -8.32
CA PRO A 34 4.27 -10.30 -7.29
C PRO A 34 3.95 -11.66 -7.92
N GLY A 35 4.57 -12.74 -7.43
CA GLY A 35 4.27 -14.09 -7.95
C GLY A 35 2.88 -14.64 -7.58
N SER A 36 2.04 -13.88 -6.87
CA SER A 36 0.65 -14.26 -6.58
C SER A 36 -0.19 -13.08 -6.11
N LYS A 37 -1.52 -13.19 -6.25
CA LYS A 37 -2.49 -12.18 -5.75
C LYS A 37 -2.32 -11.91 -4.26
N LYS A 38 -2.01 -12.93 -3.45
CA LYS A 38 -1.75 -12.76 -2.01
C LYS A 38 -0.51 -11.89 -1.75
N LYS A 39 0.55 -12.05 -2.54
CA LYS A 39 1.76 -11.20 -2.44
C LYS A 39 1.46 -9.77 -2.93
N ALA A 40 0.68 -9.63 -4.00
CA ALA A 40 0.22 -8.34 -4.51
C ALA A 40 -0.57 -7.55 -3.46
N VAL A 41 -1.54 -8.18 -2.78
CA VAL A 41 -2.33 -7.55 -1.70
C VAL A 41 -1.43 -7.09 -0.55
N LYS A 42 -0.48 -7.94 -0.10
CA LYS A 42 0.48 -7.55 0.97
C LYS A 42 1.28 -6.31 0.59
N GLN A 43 1.79 -6.29 -0.64
CA GLN A 43 2.55 -5.15 -1.16
C GLN A 43 1.68 -3.89 -1.30
N ALA A 44 0.45 -4.04 -1.80
CA ALA A 44 -0.52 -2.97 -1.92
C ALA A 44 -0.85 -2.31 -0.56
N VAL A 45 -1.06 -3.14 0.48
CA VAL A 45 -1.28 -2.67 1.85
C VAL A 45 -0.06 -1.91 2.37
N ALA A 46 1.15 -2.44 2.20
CA ALA A 46 2.38 -1.80 2.66
C ALA A 46 2.59 -0.43 2.02
N ILE A 47 2.42 -0.33 0.70
CA ILE A 47 2.53 0.93 -0.06
C ILE A 47 1.46 1.93 0.41
N SER A 48 0.21 1.48 0.59
CA SER A 48 -0.90 2.34 1.00
C SER A 48 -0.72 2.89 2.41
N LEU A 49 -0.24 2.07 3.35
CA LEU A 49 0.08 2.50 4.72
C LEU A 49 1.27 3.46 4.75
N LYS A 50 2.33 3.18 3.96
CA LYS A 50 3.47 4.09 3.81
C LYS A 50 3.02 5.45 3.26
N LYS A 51 2.17 5.47 2.24
CA LYS A 51 1.61 6.69 1.65
C LYS A 51 0.74 7.49 2.62
N ALA A 52 0.02 6.80 3.51
CA ALA A 52 -0.77 7.40 4.56
C ALA A 52 0.06 7.91 5.76
N GLY A 53 1.39 7.80 5.72
CA GLY A 53 2.26 8.14 6.85
C GLY A 53 2.08 7.22 8.06
N LYS A 54 1.51 6.02 7.85
CA LYS A 54 1.30 4.97 8.83
C LYS A 54 2.27 3.82 8.60
N SER A 55 3.54 4.13 8.32
CA SER A 55 4.57 3.09 8.31
C SER A 55 4.69 2.52 9.72
N ARG A 56 4.70 1.19 9.86
CA ARG A 56 5.16 0.52 11.07
C ARG A 56 6.67 0.71 11.23
N THR A 57 7.13 1.95 11.27
CA THR A 57 8.37 2.24 11.99
C THR A 57 8.05 1.88 13.43
N GLN A 58 8.83 0.96 14.00
CA GLN A 58 8.79 0.69 15.43
C GLN A 58 8.72 2.02 16.17
N SER A 59 7.62 2.29 16.87
CA SER A 59 7.65 3.20 18.00
C SER A 59 8.52 2.53 19.06
N LYS A 60 9.84 2.75 18.99
CA LYS A 60 10.62 2.92 20.19
C LYS A 60 10.73 4.43 20.41
N SER A 61 10.32 4.86 21.59
CA SER A 61 10.43 6.21 22.15
C SER A 61 9.34 7.21 21.77
N THR A 62 8.40 7.42 22.68
CA THR A 62 8.37 8.69 23.41
C THR A 62 8.00 8.38 24.86
N LYS A 63 9.03 8.29 25.70
CA LYS A 63 8.94 8.56 27.14
C LYS A 63 9.76 9.84 27.31
N HIS A 64 9.08 10.97 27.51
CA HIS A 64 9.63 12.21 28.05
C HIS A 64 8.49 12.90 28.78
#